data_AF-X1TDP5-F1
#
_entry.id   AF-X1TDP5-F1
#
_cell.length_a   1.000
_cell.length_b   1.000
_cell.length_c   1.000
_cell.angle_alpha   90.00
_cell.angle_beta   90.00
_cell.angle_gamma   90.00
#
_symmetry.space_group_name_H-M   'P 1'
#
loop_
_entity.id
_entity.type
_entity.pdbx_description
1 polymer ?
#
loop_
_entity_poly.entity_id
_entity_poly.type
_entity_poly.pdbx_seq_one_letter_code
_entity_poly.pdbx_strand_id
1 'polypeptide(L)' 'PDEEKARSMMWVLYPIIREGFKIIGFAELQIKQGQN' A
#
# COMPACT_ATOMS: atom_id res chain seq x y z
N PRO A 1 15.98 -13.56 9.52
CA PRO A 1 15.89 -13.17 8.08
C PRO A 1 14.60 -12.44 7.73
N ASP A 2 13.49 -12.76 8.39
CA ASP A 2 12.16 -12.21 8.07
C ASP A 2 11.86 -10.86 8.74
N GLU A 3 12.41 -10.56 9.92
CA GLU A 3 12.18 -9.29 10.62
C GLU A 3 12.78 -8.07 9.90
N GLU A 4 13.95 -8.23 9.27
CA GLU A 4 14.63 -7.15 8.56
C GLU A 4 13.92 -6.80 7.24
N LYS A 5 13.35 -7.81 6.57
CA LYS A 5 12.50 -7.63 5.38
C LYS A 5 11.17 -6.94 5.71
N ALA A 6 10.58 -7.25 6.86
CA ALA A 6 9.34 -6.63 7.32
C ALA A 6 9.53 -5.14 7.67
N ARG A 7 10.71 -4.74 8.17
CA ARG A 7 11.04 -3.34 8.47
C ARG A 7 11.14 -2.46 7.22
N SER A 8 11.48 -3.01 6.06
CA SER A 8 11.54 -2.27 4.78
C SER A 8 10.23 -2.29 3.99
N MET A 9 9.15 -2.83 4.58
CA MET A 9 7.84 -2.95 3.95
C MET A 9 6.89 -1.88 4.51
N MET A 10 6.51 -0.93 3.65
CA MET A 10 5.49 0.06 3.98
C MET A 10 4.16 -0.37 3.37
N TRP A 11 3.12 -0.42 4.19
CA TRP A 11 1.76 -0.68 3.73
C TRP A 11 1.01 0.63 3.62
N VAL A 12 0.34 0.84 2.49
CA VAL A 12 -0.47 2.05 2.25
C VAL A 12 -1.88 1.64 1.88
N LEU A 13 -2.85 2.19 2.59
CA LEU A 13 -4.26 2.09 2.21
C LEU A 13 -4.57 3.15 1.16
N TYR A 14 -5.12 2.73 0.02
CA TYR A 14 -5.54 3.65 -1.04
C TYR A 14 -7.01 3.42 -1.43
N PRO A 15 -7.78 4.50 -1.66
CA PRO A 15 -9.19 4.40 -2.02
C PRO A 15 -9.35 3.91 -3.47
N ILE A 16 -10.33 3.04 -3.69
CA ILE A 16 -10.80 2.63 -5.02
C ILE A 16 -11.94 3.56 -5.41
N ILE A 17 -11.73 4.32 -6.48
CA ILE A 17 -12.66 5.34 -6.96
C ILE A 17 -13.36 4.84 -8.23
N ARG A 18 -14.70 4.93 -8.26
CA ARG A 18 -15.52 4.70 -9.47
C ARG A 18 -15.97 6.05 -10.03
N GLU A 19 -16.31 6.10 -11.32
CA GLU A 19 -16.81 7.29 -12.01
C GLU A 19 -17.78 8.11 -11.14
N GLY A 20 -17.52 9.43 -11.04
CA GLY A 20 -18.24 10.33 -10.14
C GLY A 20 -17.63 10.50 -8.75
N PHE A 21 -16.33 10.23 -8.57
CA PHE A 21 -15.57 10.46 -7.33
C PHE A 21 -16.09 9.70 -6.10
N LYS A 22 -16.88 8.64 -6.29
CA LYS A 22 -17.35 7.82 -5.18
C LYS A 22 -16.31 6.78 -4.80
N ILE A 23 -15.94 6.76 -3.52
CA ILE A 23 -15.12 5.70 -2.93
C ILE A 23 -16.01 4.45 -2.81
N ILE A 24 -15.59 3.36 -3.45
CA ILE A 24 -16.29 2.08 -3.42
C ILE A 24 -15.56 1.01 -2.61
N GLY A 25 -14.36 1.32 -2.12
CA GLY A 25 -13.56 0.44 -1.30
C GLY A 25 -12.16 1.00 -1.05
N PHE A 26 -11.35 0.21 -0.35
CA PHE A 26 -9.94 0.48 -0.11
C PHE A 26 -9.13 -0.77 -0.45
N ALA A 27 -7.93 -0.58 -0.97
CA ALA A 27 -6.97 -1.64 -1.18
C ALA A 27 -5.68 -1.36 -0.40
N GLU A 28 -5.02 -2.42 0.03
CA GLU A 28 -3.72 -2.37 0.70
C GLU A 28 -2.61 -2.56 -0.33
N LEU A 29 -1.76 -1.55 -0.49
CA LEU A 29 -0.59 -1.61 -1.34
C LEU A 29 0.65 -1.86 -0.50
N GLN A 30 1.39 -2.91 -0.85
CA GLN A 30 2.70 -3.19 -0.27
C GLN A 30 3.78 -2.48 -1.07
N ILE A 31 4.42 -1.47 -0.47
CA ILE A 31 5.51 -0.72 -1.08
C ILE A 31 6.83 -1.27 -0.53
N LYS A 32 7.64 -1.84 -1.43
CA LYS A 32 9.06 -2.09 -1.15
C LYS A 32 9.76 -0.74 -1.14
N GLN A 33 10.24 -0.30 0.03
CA GLN A 33 11.12 0.86 0.07
C GLN A 33 12.41 0.49 -0.69
N GLY A 34 12.61 1.11 -1.86
CA GLY A 34 13.85 0.95 -2.61
C GLY A 34 14.99 1.53 -1.79
N GLN A 35 16.02 0.72 -1.52
CA GLN A 35 17.29 1.24 -1.02
C GLN A 35 17.86 2.15 -2.12
N ASN A 36 17.93 3.45 -1.83
CA ASN A 36 18.69 4.41 -2.62
C ASN A 36 19.97 4.76 -1.85
#